data_AF-A0A7C0WR63-F1
#
_entry.id   AF-A0A7C0WR63-F1
#
_cell.length_a   1.000
_cell.length_b   1.000
_cell.length_c   1.000
_cell.angle_alpha   90.00
_cell.angle_beta   90.00
_cell.angle_gamma   90.00
#
_symmetry.space_group_name_H-M   'P 1'
#
loop_
_entity.id
_entity.type
_entity.pdbx_description
1 polymer ?
#
loop_
_entity_poly.entity_id
_entity_poly.type
_entity_poly.pdbx_seq_one_letter_code
_entity_poly.pdbx_strand_id
1 'polypeptide(L)' 'MSPTSPDTITALATPDGEGAISVIRISGPLSLSILKNIFHLRKGEPREMEPYRLYRGWIHDGDRNIDDLMVAVMEA' A
#
# COMPACT_ATOMS: atom_id res chain seq x y z
N MET A 1 -29.76 -9.92 8.72
CA MET A 1 -28.42 -9.38 8.93
C MET A 1 -28.08 -8.55 7.71
N SER A 2 -27.99 -7.22 7.84
CA SER A 2 -27.49 -6.38 6.76
C SER A 2 -26.05 -6.80 6.44
N PRO A 3 -25.61 -6.79 5.17
CA PRO A 3 -24.22 -7.10 4.87
C PRO A 3 -23.36 -6.04 5.58
N THR A 4 -22.60 -6.47 6.58
CA THR A 4 -21.54 -5.64 7.17
C THR A 4 -20.59 -5.28 6.04
N SER A 5 -20.30 -3.99 5.86
CA SER A 5 -19.27 -3.53 4.94
C SER A 5 -18.00 -4.35 5.15
N PRO A 6 -17.36 -4.87 4.09
CA PRO A 6 -16.19 -5.73 4.24
C PRO A 6 -15.07 -5.00 4.97
N ASP A 7 -14.39 -5.69 5.88
CA ASP A 7 -13.23 -5.15 6.59
C ASP A 7 -12.08 -4.86 5.63
N THR A 8 -11.15 -3.99 6.06
CA THR A 8 -9.87 -3.82 5.37
C THR A 8 -8.82 -4.72 6.00
N ILE A 9 -8.26 -5.62 5.20
CA ILE A 9 -7.30 -6.65 5.62
C ILE A 9 -5.93 -6.40 4.99
N THR A 10 -4.88 -6.95 5.60
CA THR A 10 -3.52 -6.97 5.05
C THR A 10 -2.86 -8.33 5.26
N ALA A 11 -1.97 -8.73 4.35
CA ALA A 11 -1.20 -9.98 4.46
C ALA A 11 0.09 -9.92 3.63
N LEU A 12 1.06 -10.76 4.02
CA LEU A 12 2.18 -11.12 3.13
C LEU A 12 1.63 -11.89 1.92
N ALA A 13 1.98 -11.43 0.73
CA ALA A 13 1.63 -12.05 -0.55
C ALA A 13 2.80 -12.86 -1.15
N THR A 14 3.94 -12.87 -0.47
CA THR A 14 5.11 -13.71 -0.79
C THR A 14 5.36 -14.72 0.34
N PRO A 15 5.97 -15.88 0.06
CA PRO A 15 6.38 -16.84 1.10
C PRO A 15 7.35 -16.25 2.12
N ASP A 16 7.43 -16.88 3.28
CA ASP A 16 8.43 -16.56 4.31
C ASP A 16 9.83 -16.94 3.83
N GLY A 17 10.83 -16.13 4.21
CA GLY A 17 12.24 -16.38 3.93
C GLY A 17 12.97 -15.14 3.43
N GLU A 18 14.26 -15.32 3.14
CA GLU A 18 15.09 -14.27 2.55
C GLU A 18 14.90 -14.24 1.03
N GLY A 19 14.72 -13.05 0.48
CA GLY A 19 14.54 -12.83 -0.95
C GLY A 19 14.78 -11.37 -1.32
N ALA A 20 14.91 -11.10 -2.62
CA ALA A 20 15.15 -9.75 -3.12
C ALA A 20 13.95 -8.80 -2.95
N ILE A 21 12.72 -9.36 -2.95
CA ILE A 21 11.46 -8.62 -2.89
C ILE A 21 10.47 -9.39 -2.02
N SER A 22 9.79 -8.67 -1.13
CA SER A 22 8.58 -9.12 -0.45
C SER A 22 7.39 -8.26 -0.87
N VAL A 23 6.20 -8.85 -0.92
CA VAL A 23 4.96 -8.12 -1.27
C VAL A 23 4.00 -8.20 -0.10
N ILE A 24 3.51 -7.04 0.35
CA ILE A 24 2.40 -6.91 1.30
C ILE A 24 1.19 -6.39 0.53
N ARG A 25 0.04 -7.06 0.66
CA ARG A 25 -1.20 -6.66 0.00
C ARG A 25 -2.23 -6.19 1.02
N ILE A 26 -2.79 -5.01 0.80
CA ILE A 26 -3.91 -4.45 1.57
C ILE A 26 -5.17 -4.49 0.68
N SER A 27 -6.31 -4.94 1.21
CA SER A 27 -7.57 -5.04 0.47
C SER A 27 -8.75 -4.61 1.35
N GLY A 28 -9.73 -3.93 0.76
CA GLY A 28 -10.94 -3.46 1.44
C GLY A 28 -11.19 -1.97 1.28
N PRO A 29 -12.30 -1.46 1.83
CA PRO A 29 -12.80 -0.11 1.55
C PRO A 29 -11.85 1.02 2.01
N LEU A 30 -10.94 0.75 2.95
CA LEU A 30 -10.00 1.74 3.47
C LEU A 30 -8.58 1.59 2.90
N SER A 31 -8.32 0.61 2.03
CA SER A 31 -6.95 0.28 1.57
C SER A 31 -6.20 1.47 0.98
N LEU A 32 -6.83 2.23 0.08
CA LEU A 32 -6.25 3.42 -0.53
C LEU A 32 -6.03 4.55 0.48
N SER A 33 -6.96 4.74 1.42
CA SER A 33 -6.83 5.77 2.47
C SER A 33 -5.68 5.46 3.42
N ILE A 34 -5.53 4.19 3.82
CA ILE A 34 -4.42 3.72 4.65
C ILE A 34 -3.10 3.93 3.90
N LEU A 35 -3.02 3.51 2.63
CA LEU A 35 -1.85 3.70 1.79
C LEU A 35 -1.44 5.18 1.72
N LYS A 36 -2.39 6.09 1.44
CA LYS A 36 -2.14 7.55 1.36
C LYS A 36 -1.62 8.15 2.66
N ASN A 37 -1.94 7.57 3.81
CA ASN A 37 -1.49 8.06 5.11
C ASN A 37 -0.04 7.66 5.45
N ILE A 38 0.43 6.52 4.92
CA ILE A 38 1.74 5.97 5.27
C ILE A 38 2.78 6.13 4.15
N PHE A 39 2.34 6.28 2.90
CA PHE A 39 3.20 6.33 1.72
C PHE A 39 3.45 7.76 1.25
N HIS A 40 4.72 8.07 0.97
CA HIS A 40 5.17 9.36 0.46
C HIS A 40 5.88 9.17 -0.88
N LEU A 41 5.39 9.85 -1.93
CA LEU A 41 6.01 9.83 -3.26
C LEU A 41 7.44 10.37 -3.22
N ARG A 42 8.35 9.68 -3.92
CA ARG A 42 9.75 10.14 -4.03
C ARG A 42 9.90 11.48 -4.74
N LYS A 43 9.05 11.76 -5.72
CA LYS A 43 9.02 12.99 -6.51
C LYS A 43 7.60 13.30 -6.97
N GLY A 44 7.24 14.59 -6.95
CA GLY A 44 5.93 15.09 -7.38
C GLY A 44 4.88 15.07 -6.27
N GLU A 45 3.74 15.71 -6.52
CA GLU A 45 2.59 15.65 -5.61
C GLU A 45 1.70 14.44 -5.92
N PRO A 46 1.05 13.84 -4.90
CA PRO A 46 0.14 12.71 -5.06
C PRO A 46 -1.20 13.19 -5.62
N ARG A 47 -1.23 13.74 -6.84
CA ARG A 47 -2.47 14.31 -7.37
C ARG A 47 -3.49 13.27 -7.82
N GLU A 48 -3.06 12.03 -8.07
CA GLU A 48 -3.86 10.81 -7.91
C GLU A 48 -2.98 9.62 -8.30
N MET A 49 -3.05 8.53 -7.52
CA MET A 49 -2.40 7.29 -7.90
C MET A 49 -3.32 6.56 -8.87
N GLU A 50 -2.96 6.57 -10.14
CA GLU A 50 -3.67 5.84 -11.19
C GLU A 50 -3.56 4.33 -10.92
N PRO A 51 -4.66 3.57 -11.09
CA PRO A 51 -4.64 2.12 -10.99
C PRO A 51 -3.66 1.49 -11.98
N TYR A 52 -3.16 0.31 -11.65
CA TYR A 52 -2.27 -0.49 -12.50
C TYR A 52 -0.94 0.18 -12.84
N ARG A 53 -0.51 1.19 -12.06
CA ARG A 53 0.81 1.82 -12.15
C ARG A 53 1.64 1.58 -10.90
N LEU A 54 2.96 1.49 -11.08
CA LEU A 54 3.93 1.42 -9.99
C LEU A 54 4.47 2.81 -9.65
N TYR A 55 4.38 3.16 -8.38
CA TYR A 55 4.92 4.39 -7.81
C TYR A 55 6.01 4.07 -6.82
N ARG A 56 7.19 4.69 -6.97
CA ARG A 56 8.27 4.58 -5.99
C ARG A 56 8.18 5.68 -4.94
N GLY A 57 8.40 5.32 -3.69
CA GLY A 57 8.38 6.24 -2.57
C GLY A 57 8.84 5.58 -1.29
N TRP A 58 8.49 6.20 -0.17
CA TRP A 58 8.86 5.73 1.16
C TRP A 58 7.63 5.48 2.00
N ILE A 59 7.68 4.45 2.85
CA ILE A 59 6.71 4.28 3.94
C ILE A 59 7.31 4.84 5.22
N HIS A 60 6.53 5.62 5.94
CA HIS A 60 6.93 6.23 7.20
C HIS A 60 6.00 5.81 8.35
N ASP A 61 6.57 5.69 9.55
CA ASP A 61 5.85 5.59 10.82
C ASP A 61 6.27 6.78 11.69
N GLY A 62 5.46 7.85 11.67
CA GLY A 62 5.86 9.15 12.17
C GLY A 62 7.11 9.68 11.46
N ASP A 63 8.14 10.03 12.25
CA ASP A 63 9.42 10.50 11.71
C ASP A 63 10.34 9.37 11.21
N ARG A 64 9.98 8.11 11.46
CA ARG A 64 10.80 6.96 11.10
C ARG A 64 10.52 6.53 9.66
N ASN A 65 11.54 6.60 8.81
CA ASN A 65 11.49 5.94 7.51
C ASN A 65 11.59 4.42 7.69
N ILE A 66 10.58 3.68 7.20
CA ILE A 66 10.51 2.23 7.30
C ILE A 66 11.22 1.58 6.11
N ASP A 67 10.93 2.03 4.88
CA ASP A 67 11.46 1.42 3.66
C ASP A 67 11.33 2.31 2.41
N ASP A 68 12.17 2.06 1.39
CA ASP A 68 12.08 2.61 0.02
C ASP A 68 11.53 1.53 -0.92
N LEU A 69 10.28 1.71 -1.35
CA LEU A 69 9.51 0.66 -1.99
C LEU A 69 8.68 1.16 -3.17
N MET A 70 8.05 0.21 -3.85
CA MET A 70 7.09 0.47 -4.91
C MET A 70 5.69 0.03 -4.50
N VAL A 71 4.69 0.82 -4.87
CA VAL A 71 3.27 0.54 -4.61
C VAL A 71 2.49 0.57 -5.90
N ALA A 72 1.48 -0.30 -6.00
CA ALA A 72 0.48 -0.27 -7.06
C ALA A 72 -0.91 -0.26 -6.44
N VAL A 73 -1.78 0.60 -6.98
CA VAL A 73 -3.21 0.62 -6.66
C VAL A 73 -3.93 -0.23 -7.68
N MET A 74 -4.85 -1.07 -7.24
CA MET A 74 -5.68 -1.93 -8.08
C MET A 74 -7.14 -1.53 -7.87
N GLU A 75 -7.90 -1.40 -8.95
CA GLU A 75 -9.34 -1.22 -8.91
C GLU A 75 -10.05 -2.57 -9.13
N ALA A 76 -11.32 -2.64 -8.70
CA ALA A 76 -12.17 -3.82 -8.86
C ALA A 76 -12.85 -3.84 -10.24
#